data_AF-A0AAV9JTN9-F1
#
_entry.id   AF-A0AAV9JTN9-F1
#
_cell.length_a   1.000
_cell.length_b   1.000
_cell.length_c   1.000
_cell.angle_alpha   90.00
_cell.angle_beta   90.00
_cell.angle_gamma   90.00
#
_symmetry.space_group_name_H-M   'P 1'
#
loop_
_entity.id
_entity.type
_entity.pdbx_description
1 polymer ?
#
loop_
_entity_poly.entity_id
_entity_poly.type
_entity_poly.pdbx_seq_one_letter_code
_entity_poly.pdbx_strand_id
1 'polypeptide(L)'
;MSRLQRELATDGTKALGGKQPAPRKVRGAVYKARGGYWQDVESSAKTTTKRKRAEKTAASGEPATKRSRQTAKKPGSTLSKLPANDNEAFLRAAQHQLKNVKTADAKRIRPYLSQLRQPTEQEVHVLSEEAARRFLASDTPVDQPVFVSGGTDMANILDPDDDRRPIEQLFTWLTNDDETHDLYVAGEAVTAKRAPGTIKTAALRQRFQAHNGPVKNGRPCNLTDIASPFPGAVAPRFTQTPACNVLGEVMRYLSDCSIDDLCQTGCPNRPEDALQKCCLKHFLTTTELAELKTGWRQWQGAVMLAEAGALTQPHADKWGFAPNTSYIEGEIGWCWLADATDKDREGLMDSSDEAKDSGRWLYKVLRPGDALYMPPGTPHLVFRLPKGKQTMIVASHVVRRYDVGQWVRWLGIEARRAREGVEEGDELDESDVALLRGLSEGIEHILTHTNASDASYGGLQARRRAIKAAKRIHEQL
;
A
#
# COMPACT_ATOMS: atom_id res chain seq x y z
N MET A 1 -4.12 29.11 37.46
CA MET A 1 -4.52 27.78 36.94
C MET A 1 -5.98 27.54 37.26
N SER A 2 -6.79 27.25 36.25
CA SER A 2 -8.25 27.10 36.37
C SER A 2 -8.62 25.76 37.03
N ARG A 3 -9.83 25.68 37.60
CA ARG A 3 -10.38 24.49 38.27
C ARG A 3 -10.35 23.23 37.39
N LEU A 4 -10.49 23.40 36.07
CA LEU A 4 -10.42 22.34 35.07
C LEU A 4 -9.04 21.63 35.00
N GLN A 5 -7.94 22.36 35.26
CA GLN A 5 -6.59 21.78 35.25
C GLN A 5 -6.30 20.90 36.47
N ARG A 6 -7.08 21.04 37.55
CA ARG A 6 -6.99 20.19 38.75
C ARG A 6 -7.83 18.92 38.65
N GLU A 7 -8.88 18.91 37.82
CA GLU A 7 -9.75 17.73 37.63
C GLU A 7 -9.16 16.71 36.62
N LEU A 8 -8.23 17.14 35.76
CA LEU A 8 -7.54 16.27 34.78
C LEU A 8 -6.25 15.61 35.31
N ALA A 9 -5.81 15.94 36.52
CA ALA A 9 -4.64 15.34 37.15
C ALA A 9 -5.02 14.14 38.01
N THR A 10 -5.51 13.06 37.38
CA THR A 10 -5.65 11.76 38.06
C THR A 10 -4.54 10.84 37.57
N ASP A 11 -3.48 10.72 38.36
CA ASP A 11 -2.35 9.82 38.10
C ASP A 11 -2.77 8.37 38.41
N GLY A 12 -3.09 7.62 37.35
CA GLY A 12 -3.51 6.22 37.40
C GLY A 12 -2.39 5.20 37.60
N THR A 13 -1.13 5.63 37.77
CA THR A 13 0.01 4.69 37.86
C THR A 13 -0.02 3.78 39.11
N LYS A 14 -0.80 4.12 40.15
CA LYS A 14 -0.96 3.25 41.33
C LYS A 14 -1.89 2.04 41.11
N ALA A 15 -2.71 2.01 40.06
CA ALA A 15 -3.70 0.95 39.83
C ALA A 15 -3.16 -0.28 39.05
N LEU A 16 -1.97 -0.20 38.48
CA LEU A 16 -1.39 -1.27 37.63
C LEU A 16 -0.48 -2.25 38.39
N GLY A 17 -0.63 -2.35 39.72
CA GLY A 17 0.13 -3.28 40.55
C GLY A 17 -0.33 -4.73 40.42
N GLY A 18 0.18 -5.46 39.43
CA GLY A 18 -0.02 -6.91 39.29
C GLY A 18 1.26 -7.65 38.91
N LYS A 19 1.80 -8.47 39.83
CA LYS A 19 2.91 -9.41 39.55
C LYS A 19 2.36 -10.62 38.78
N GLN A 20 2.81 -10.87 37.55
CA GLN A 20 2.45 -12.08 36.80
C GLN A 20 3.28 -13.32 37.24
N PRO A 21 2.65 -14.49 37.45
CA PRO A 21 3.35 -15.78 37.57
C PRO A 21 3.59 -16.41 36.17
N ALA A 22 4.71 -17.12 36.01
CA ALA A 22 5.17 -17.68 34.73
C ALA A 22 4.40 -18.96 34.28
N PRO A 23 4.08 -19.16 32.98
CA PRO A 23 3.44 -20.37 32.48
C PRO A 23 4.43 -21.50 32.08
N ARG A 24 3.89 -22.74 32.07
CA ARG A 24 4.55 -24.07 32.02
C ARG A 24 4.47 -24.67 30.58
N LYS A 25 5.48 -25.48 30.17
CA LYS A 25 5.86 -25.95 28.79
C LYS A 25 4.83 -26.80 27.96
N VAL A 26 4.82 -26.62 26.62
CA VAL A 26 4.15 -27.44 25.55
C VAL A 26 5.19 -27.87 24.45
N ARG A 27 4.97 -28.95 23.65
CA ARG A 27 5.96 -29.63 22.75
C ARG A 27 5.64 -29.70 21.23
N GLY A 28 6.71 -29.55 20.44
CA GLY A 28 6.99 -29.93 19.03
C GLY A 28 7.87 -28.87 18.34
N ALA A 29 8.06 -28.90 17.00
CA ALA A 29 9.24 -28.31 16.33
C ALA A 29 9.55 -26.84 16.70
N VAL A 30 10.80 -26.64 17.14
CA VAL A 30 11.26 -25.51 17.93
C VAL A 30 12.02 -24.50 17.07
N TYR A 31 11.39 -23.40 16.70
CA TYR A 31 12.10 -22.25 16.13
C TYR A 31 12.50 -21.27 17.22
N LYS A 32 13.80 -21.02 17.29
CA LYS A 32 14.39 -20.06 18.23
C LYS A 32 14.69 -18.77 17.47
N ALA A 33 13.87 -17.75 17.70
CA ALA A 33 14.33 -16.38 17.69
C ALA A 33 14.47 -15.92 19.14
N ARG A 34 15.55 -15.22 19.47
CA ARG A 34 15.62 -14.48 20.73
C ARG A 34 14.54 -13.39 20.67
N GLY A 35 13.42 -13.43 21.40
CA GLY A 35 13.02 -14.35 22.47
C GLY A 35 11.51 -14.55 22.62
N GLY A 36 10.86 -15.20 21.65
CA GLY A 36 9.49 -15.71 21.73
C GLY A 36 9.28 -16.86 20.74
N TYR A 37 8.50 -17.88 21.10
CA TYR A 37 8.62 -19.24 20.56
C TYR A 37 7.28 -19.77 20.03
N TRP A 38 7.23 -20.22 18.78
CA TRP A 38 6.01 -20.76 18.18
C TRP A 38 6.31 -21.95 17.29
N GLN A 39 5.32 -22.83 17.20
CA GLN A 39 5.43 -24.14 16.60
C GLN A 39 4.21 -24.37 15.70
N ASP A 40 4.46 -24.93 14.53
CA ASP A 40 3.42 -25.35 13.60
C ASP A 40 2.44 -26.34 14.25
N VAL A 41 1.14 -26.12 14.01
CA VAL A 41 0.11 -27.11 14.25
C VAL A 41 -0.08 -27.90 12.95
N GLU A 42 0.46 -29.11 12.91
CA GLU A 42 0.09 -30.09 11.88
C GLU A 42 -1.41 -30.37 11.98
N SER A 43 -2.11 -30.26 10.85
CA SER A 43 -3.49 -30.71 10.75
C SER A 43 -3.52 -32.23 10.83
N SER A 44 -4.10 -32.77 11.91
CA SER A 44 -4.35 -34.21 12.04
C SER A 44 -5.48 -34.63 11.09
N ALA A 45 -5.16 -34.85 9.82
CA ALA A 45 -6.00 -35.66 8.96
C ALA A 45 -5.80 -37.14 9.34
N LYS A 46 -6.83 -37.72 9.97
CA LYS A 46 -6.88 -39.15 10.28
C LYS A 46 -6.89 -39.96 8.98
N THR A 47 -5.78 -40.63 8.67
CA THR A 47 -5.78 -41.78 7.74
C THR A 47 -5.53 -43.06 8.52
N THR A 48 -6.56 -43.90 8.54
CA THR A 48 -6.53 -45.29 8.98
C THR A 48 -5.61 -46.12 8.10
N THR A 49 -4.59 -46.78 8.67
CA THR A 49 -4.22 -48.16 8.25
C THR A 49 -3.36 -48.88 9.30
N LYS A 50 -3.71 -50.15 9.53
CA LYS A 50 -3.03 -51.10 10.42
C LYS A 50 -1.74 -51.65 9.78
N ARG A 51 -0.66 -51.81 10.58
CA ARG A 51 0.11 -53.06 10.89
C ARG A 51 1.65 -52.90 10.99
N LYS A 52 2.16 -53.47 12.10
CA LYS A 52 3.40 -54.27 12.34
C LYS A 52 4.79 -53.61 12.44
N ARG A 53 5.22 -53.38 13.69
CA ARG A 53 6.33 -54.00 14.47
C ARG A 53 7.69 -54.33 13.79
N ALA A 54 8.77 -53.69 14.25
CA ALA A 54 10.02 -54.23 14.86
C ALA A 54 11.07 -53.08 15.00
N GLU A 55 11.51 -52.70 16.22
CA GLU A 55 12.86 -52.99 16.83
C GLU A 55 14.05 -52.72 15.88
N LYS A 56 15.11 -51.94 16.17
CA LYS A 56 15.96 -51.86 17.38
C LYS A 56 17.08 -50.79 17.18
N THR A 57 17.53 -50.12 18.27
CA THR A 57 18.92 -49.65 18.65
C THR A 57 19.91 -49.04 17.60
N ALA A 58 20.84 -48.12 17.85
CA ALA A 58 21.29 -47.30 18.98
C ALA A 58 22.44 -46.33 18.51
N ALA A 59 22.57 -45.20 19.22
CA ALA A 59 23.82 -44.55 19.70
C ALA A 59 24.79 -43.73 18.80
N SER A 60 24.98 -42.48 19.27
CA SER A 60 26.22 -41.73 19.59
C SER A 60 27.23 -41.27 18.51
N GLY A 61 27.58 -39.97 18.57
CA GLY A 61 28.90 -39.47 18.15
C GLY A 61 28.95 -37.99 17.73
N GLU A 62 29.26 -37.10 18.67
CA GLU A 62 29.81 -35.74 18.43
C GLU A 62 31.23 -35.70 19.07
N PRO A 63 32.05 -34.64 18.90
CA PRO A 63 32.29 -33.79 17.72
C PRO A 63 33.80 -33.53 17.49
N ALA A 64 34.20 -32.93 16.36
CA ALA A 64 35.55 -32.41 16.16
C ALA A 64 35.54 -30.98 15.62
N THR A 65 36.25 -30.11 16.34
CA THR A 65 36.48 -28.69 16.09
C THR A 65 37.48 -28.47 14.94
N LYS A 66 37.33 -27.38 14.18
CA LYS A 66 38.46 -26.54 13.72
C LYS A 66 38.03 -25.20 13.10
N ARG A 67 38.78 -24.18 13.51
CA ARG A 67 38.75 -22.75 13.11
C ARG A 67 38.92 -22.55 11.60
N SER A 68 38.26 -21.53 11.05
CA SER A 68 38.63 -20.93 9.76
C SER A 68 38.63 -19.39 9.86
N ARG A 69 39.63 -18.80 9.19
CA ARG A 69 40.04 -17.40 9.17
C ARG A 69 39.00 -16.50 8.51
N GLN A 70 38.85 -15.29 9.05
CA GLN A 70 38.11 -14.18 8.44
C GLN A 70 38.90 -13.58 7.27
N THR A 71 38.24 -13.51 6.12
CA THR A 71 38.57 -12.57 5.04
C THR A 71 37.28 -11.82 4.67
N ALA A 72 37.38 -10.49 4.61
CA ALA A 72 36.27 -9.56 4.40
C ALA A 72 35.46 -9.89 3.13
N LYS A 73 34.14 -10.07 3.29
CA LYS A 73 33.16 -10.19 2.19
C LYS A 73 32.25 -8.97 2.19
N LYS A 74 32.07 -8.40 0.99
CA LYS A 74 31.02 -7.42 0.64
C LYS A 74 29.63 -7.91 1.12
N PRO A 75 28.66 -7.01 1.38
CA PRO A 75 27.35 -7.41 1.87
C PRO A 75 26.67 -8.30 0.81
N GLY A 76 26.55 -9.58 1.10
CA GLY A 76 25.91 -10.55 0.23
C GLY A 76 24.39 -10.40 0.33
N SER A 77 23.73 -10.30 -0.81
CA SER A 77 22.30 -10.54 -0.96
C SER A 77 22.03 -12.00 -0.55
N THR A 78 21.43 -12.20 0.61
CA THR A 78 20.86 -13.49 0.98
C THR A 78 19.44 -13.57 0.44
N LEU A 79 19.29 -13.97 -0.82
CA LEU A 79 18.06 -14.64 -1.25
C LEU A 79 17.96 -15.93 -0.44
N SER A 80 17.21 -15.90 0.66
CA SER A 80 16.52 -17.11 1.09
C SER A 80 15.69 -17.55 -0.11
N LYS A 81 16.07 -18.68 -0.71
CA LYS A 81 15.42 -19.34 -1.85
C LYS A 81 13.92 -19.03 -1.88
N LEU A 82 13.50 -18.13 -2.78
CA LEU A 82 12.09 -18.00 -3.12
C LEU A 82 11.64 -19.40 -3.59
N PRO A 83 10.52 -19.96 -3.09
CA PRO A 83 9.99 -21.20 -3.64
C PRO A 83 9.41 -20.89 -5.02
N ALA A 84 10.28 -20.88 -6.04
CA ALA A 84 9.92 -20.62 -7.44
C ALA A 84 8.75 -21.52 -7.89
N ASN A 85 8.71 -22.75 -7.37
CA ASN A 85 7.67 -23.74 -7.68
C ASN A 85 6.26 -23.30 -7.25
N ASP A 86 6.11 -22.57 -6.13
CA ASP A 86 4.80 -22.19 -5.60
C ASP A 86 4.21 -20.98 -6.34
N ASN A 87 5.06 -19.99 -6.67
CA ASN A 87 4.60 -18.81 -7.40
C ASN A 87 4.16 -19.16 -8.82
N GLU A 88 4.91 -20.03 -9.51
CA GLU A 88 4.51 -20.49 -10.84
C GLU A 88 3.25 -21.35 -10.80
N ALA A 89 3.09 -22.20 -9.78
CA ALA A 89 1.87 -22.97 -9.60
C ALA A 89 0.65 -22.05 -9.42
N PHE A 90 0.80 -20.98 -8.64
CA PHE A 90 -0.22 -19.95 -8.46
C PHE A 90 -0.57 -19.25 -9.79
N LEU A 91 0.43 -18.84 -10.57
CA LEU A 91 0.19 -18.21 -11.88
C LEU A 91 -0.50 -19.17 -12.86
N ARG A 92 -0.03 -20.42 -12.95
CA ARG A 92 -0.68 -21.46 -13.79
C ARG A 92 -2.13 -21.69 -13.37
N ALA A 93 -2.40 -21.71 -12.07
CA ALA A 93 -3.75 -21.81 -11.55
C ALA A 93 -4.60 -20.59 -11.92
N ALA A 94 -4.06 -19.37 -11.84
CA ALA A 94 -4.76 -18.15 -12.25
C ALA A 94 -5.10 -18.17 -13.74
N GLN A 95 -4.12 -18.47 -14.59
CA GLN A 95 -4.30 -18.59 -16.04
C GLN A 95 -5.39 -19.62 -16.39
N HIS A 96 -5.35 -20.79 -15.74
CA HIS A 96 -6.34 -21.83 -15.95
C HIS A 96 -7.74 -21.42 -15.49
N GLN A 97 -7.87 -20.90 -14.27
CA GLN A 97 -9.16 -20.56 -13.66
C GLN A 97 -9.82 -19.36 -14.34
N LEU A 98 -9.04 -18.36 -14.76
CA LEU A 98 -9.55 -17.14 -15.39
C LEU A 98 -9.86 -17.31 -16.88
N LYS A 99 -9.36 -18.36 -17.54
CA LYS A 99 -9.58 -18.63 -18.98
C LYS A 99 -11.05 -18.64 -19.39
N ASN A 100 -11.94 -19.07 -18.50
CA ASN A 100 -13.37 -19.22 -18.79
C ASN A 100 -14.25 -18.16 -18.10
N VAL A 101 -13.70 -17.28 -17.27
CA VAL A 101 -14.44 -16.23 -16.55
C VAL A 101 -14.83 -15.11 -17.51
N LYS A 102 -16.13 -14.93 -17.80
CA LYS A 102 -16.61 -14.07 -18.90
C LYS A 102 -16.69 -12.57 -18.58
N THR A 103 -16.29 -12.15 -17.38
CA THR A 103 -16.37 -10.76 -16.94
C THR A 103 -15.38 -9.85 -17.69
N ALA A 104 -15.68 -8.54 -17.76
CA ALA A 104 -14.88 -7.59 -18.53
C ALA A 104 -13.45 -7.44 -17.99
N ASP A 105 -13.28 -7.38 -16.67
CA ASP A 105 -11.96 -7.43 -16.00
C ASP A 105 -11.15 -8.66 -16.40
N ALA A 106 -11.74 -9.85 -16.32
CA ALA A 106 -11.05 -11.08 -16.66
C ALA A 106 -10.58 -11.06 -18.12
N LYS A 107 -11.41 -10.58 -19.05
CA LYS A 107 -11.02 -10.41 -20.45
C LYS A 107 -9.83 -9.45 -20.61
N ARG A 108 -9.83 -8.32 -19.89
CA ARG A 108 -8.75 -7.31 -19.98
C ARG A 108 -7.44 -7.75 -19.31
N ILE A 109 -7.49 -8.56 -18.25
CA ILE A 109 -6.29 -9.00 -17.52
C ILE A 109 -5.61 -10.22 -18.15
N ARG A 110 -6.37 -11.11 -18.82
CA ARG A 110 -5.80 -12.34 -19.42
C ARG A 110 -4.56 -12.12 -20.30
N PRO A 111 -4.51 -11.12 -21.21
CA PRO A 111 -3.32 -10.89 -22.04
C PRO A 111 -2.07 -10.65 -21.19
N TYR A 112 -2.19 -9.87 -20.11
CA TYR A 112 -1.09 -9.65 -19.17
C TYR A 112 -0.68 -10.96 -18.50
N LEU A 113 -1.63 -11.74 -17.97
CA LEU A 113 -1.33 -13.00 -17.28
C LEU A 113 -0.57 -14.01 -18.14
N SER A 114 -0.81 -14.03 -19.47
CA SER A 114 -0.07 -14.91 -20.38
C SER A 114 1.38 -14.49 -20.60
N GLN A 115 1.73 -13.24 -20.31
CA GLN A 115 3.07 -12.67 -20.54
C GLN A 115 3.89 -12.54 -19.25
N LEU A 116 3.28 -12.78 -18.09
CA LEU A 116 3.94 -12.64 -16.79
C LEU A 116 5.12 -13.60 -16.65
N ARG A 117 6.24 -13.06 -16.18
CA ARG A 117 7.42 -13.84 -15.76
C ARG A 117 7.88 -13.45 -14.36
N GLN A 118 8.65 -14.33 -13.73
CA GLN A 118 9.31 -14.01 -12.47
C GLN A 118 10.38 -12.91 -12.70
N PRO A 119 10.60 -12.01 -11.72
CA PRO A 119 11.67 -11.04 -11.77
C PRO A 119 13.05 -11.72 -11.63
N THR A 120 14.06 -11.11 -12.24
CA THR A 120 15.48 -11.39 -11.94
C THR A 120 15.94 -10.62 -10.68
N GLU A 121 17.12 -10.92 -10.14
CA GLU A 121 17.65 -10.24 -8.95
C GLU A 121 17.89 -8.72 -9.15
N GLN A 122 18.02 -8.27 -10.39
CA GLN A 122 18.21 -6.86 -10.74
C GLN A 122 16.88 -6.10 -10.85
N GLU A 123 15.77 -6.81 -11.03
CA GLU A 123 14.44 -6.22 -11.30
C GLU A 123 13.57 -6.14 -10.05
N VAL A 124 14.10 -6.56 -8.89
CA VAL A 124 13.37 -6.57 -7.64
C VAL A 124 14.31 -6.49 -6.44
N HIS A 125 13.89 -5.81 -5.38
CA HIS A 125 14.56 -5.88 -4.09
C HIS A 125 13.79 -6.80 -3.15
N VAL A 126 14.39 -7.92 -2.76
CA VAL A 126 13.87 -8.77 -1.67
C VAL A 126 14.81 -8.63 -0.50
N LEU A 127 14.37 -7.90 0.54
CA LEU A 127 15.21 -7.45 1.63
C LEU A 127 14.63 -7.86 2.98
N SER A 128 15.49 -7.97 4.00
CA SER A 128 15.02 -7.97 5.39
C SER A 128 14.48 -6.59 5.76
N GLU A 129 13.66 -6.52 6.81
CA GLU A 129 13.09 -5.25 7.29
C GLU A 129 14.19 -4.20 7.55
N GLU A 130 15.28 -4.60 8.22
CA GLU A 130 16.38 -3.69 8.53
C GLU A 130 17.13 -3.23 7.26
N ALA A 131 17.33 -4.14 6.30
CA ALA A 131 17.97 -3.80 5.03
C ALA A 131 17.10 -2.87 4.18
N ALA A 132 15.79 -3.13 4.11
CA ALA A 132 14.81 -2.27 3.45
C ALA A 132 14.80 -0.87 4.10
N ARG A 133 14.78 -0.80 5.43
CA ARG A 133 14.81 0.47 6.17
C ARG A 133 16.06 1.28 5.84
N ARG A 134 17.24 0.66 5.85
CA ARG A 134 18.49 1.34 5.48
C ARG A 134 18.51 1.75 4.01
N PHE A 135 17.99 0.90 3.13
CA PHE A 135 17.95 1.16 1.69
C PHE A 135 17.04 2.35 1.36
N LEU A 136 15.82 2.37 1.89
CA LEU A 136 14.87 3.48 1.70
C LEU A 136 15.33 4.77 2.40
N ALA A 137 16.10 4.66 3.49
CA ALA A 137 16.69 5.83 4.16
C ALA A 137 17.94 6.39 3.47
N SER A 138 18.48 5.68 2.47
CA SER A 138 19.69 6.11 1.76
C SER A 138 19.41 7.22 0.74
N ASP A 139 20.44 7.70 0.04
CA ASP A 139 20.33 8.61 -1.11
C ASP A 139 20.46 7.84 -2.45
N THR A 140 20.12 6.55 -2.48
CA THR A 140 20.20 5.72 -3.70
C THR A 140 18.84 5.70 -4.43
N PRO A 141 18.78 5.77 -5.76
CA PRO A 141 17.52 5.54 -6.49
C PRO A 141 16.85 4.22 -6.09
N VAL A 142 15.52 4.22 -6.02
CA VAL A 142 14.70 3.02 -5.81
C VAL A 142 13.73 2.94 -6.97
N ASP A 143 14.18 2.32 -8.04
CA ASP A 143 13.41 2.24 -9.30
C ASP A 143 12.59 0.94 -9.40
N GLN A 144 12.78 0.01 -8.46
CA GLN A 144 12.12 -1.29 -8.42
C GLN A 144 11.39 -1.51 -7.09
N PRO A 145 10.34 -2.35 -7.07
CA PRO A 145 9.61 -2.70 -5.84
C PRO A 145 10.51 -3.34 -4.78
N VAL A 146 10.27 -3.00 -3.52
CA VAL A 146 10.95 -3.56 -2.35
C VAL A 146 10.00 -4.45 -1.58
N PHE A 147 10.29 -5.75 -1.55
CA PHE A 147 9.54 -6.76 -0.81
C PHE A 147 10.25 -7.14 0.47
N VAL A 148 9.49 -7.24 1.55
CA VAL A 148 9.95 -7.64 2.87
C VAL A 148 9.05 -8.73 3.41
N SER A 149 9.56 -9.97 3.44
CA SER A 149 8.82 -11.07 4.07
C SER A 149 8.86 -10.94 5.58
N GLY A 150 7.70 -11.07 6.23
CA GLY A 150 7.53 -10.77 7.65
C GLY A 150 7.58 -9.27 7.98
N GLY A 151 7.43 -8.39 6.98
CA GLY A 151 7.50 -6.93 7.17
C GLY A 151 6.19 -6.29 7.64
N THR A 152 5.11 -7.06 7.73
CA THR A 152 3.82 -6.63 8.30
C THR A 152 3.92 -6.43 9.82
N ASP A 153 3.39 -5.32 10.32
CA ASP A 153 3.22 -5.08 11.76
C ASP A 153 1.75 -4.75 12.09
N MET A 154 1.06 -5.71 12.69
CA MET A 154 -0.34 -5.55 13.12
C MET A 154 -0.52 -5.76 14.63
N ALA A 155 0.56 -5.85 15.40
CA ALA A 155 0.51 -6.30 16.80
C ALA A 155 -0.31 -5.41 17.73
N ASN A 156 -0.56 -4.14 17.35
CA ASN A 156 -1.37 -3.18 18.13
C ASN A 156 -2.72 -2.86 17.46
N ILE A 157 -3.06 -3.55 16.37
CA ILE A 157 -4.25 -3.27 15.57
C ILE A 157 -5.16 -4.51 15.53
N LEU A 158 -4.58 -5.67 15.28
CA LEU A 158 -5.26 -6.96 15.40
C LEU A 158 -4.93 -7.56 16.76
N ASP A 159 -5.96 -8.11 17.41
CA ASP A 159 -5.79 -8.83 18.66
C ASP A 159 -5.29 -10.25 18.34
N PRO A 160 -4.05 -10.60 18.73
CA PRO A 160 -3.52 -11.93 18.48
C PRO A 160 -4.22 -13.02 19.31
N ASP A 161 -4.92 -12.64 20.37
CA ASP A 161 -5.63 -13.56 21.26
C ASP A 161 -7.13 -13.71 20.88
N ASP A 162 -7.59 -13.01 19.84
CA ASP A 162 -8.95 -13.13 19.32
C ASP A 162 -9.05 -14.31 18.33
N ASP A 163 -9.96 -15.25 18.60
CA ASP A 163 -10.18 -16.45 17.78
C ASP A 163 -10.72 -16.15 16.37
N ARG A 164 -11.19 -14.92 16.12
CA ARG A 164 -11.65 -14.47 14.81
C ARG A 164 -10.47 -14.21 13.87
N ARG A 165 -10.65 -14.51 12.58
CA ARG A 165 -9.63 -14.19 11.57
C ARG A 165 -9.51 -12.68 11.34
N PRO A 166 -8.41 -12.18 10.75
CA PRO A 166 -8.17 -10.74 10.58
C PRO A 166 -9.33 -9.95 9.94
N ILE A 167 -9.95 -10.48 8.87
CA ILE A 167 -11.10 -9.83 8.22
C ILE A 167 -12.30 -9.68 9.18
N GLU A 168 -12.52 -10.64 10.07
CA GLU A 168 -13.61 -10.59 11.05
C GLU A 168 -13.32 -9.59 12.17
N GLN A 169 -12.05 -9.49 12.59
CA GLN A 169 -11.61 -8.46 13.54
C GLN A 169 -11.73 -7.05 12.95
N LEU A 170 -11.39 -6.86 11.67
CA LEU A 170 -11.57 -5.59 10.95
C LEU A 170 -13.02 -5.07 11.03
N PHE A 171 -14.02 -5.96 10.93
CA PHE A 171 -15.42 -5.54 11.04
C PHE A 171 -15.81 -5.01 12.44
N THR A 172 -14.96 -5.17 13.45
CA THR A 172 -15.13 -4.48 14.75
C THR A 172 -14.74 -3.00 14.69
N TRP A 173 -13.91 -2.62 13.72
CA TRP A 173 -13.49 -1.22 13.51
C TRP A 173 -14.56 -0.43 12.76
N LEU A 174 -15.29 -1.09 11.85
CA LEU A 174 -16.39 -0.51 11.08
C LEU A 174 -17.69 -0.58 11.88
N THR A 175 -17.85 0.35 12.82
CA THR A 175 -18.97 0.34 13.79
C THR A 175 -20.29 0.86 13.22
N ASN A 176 -20.25 1.60 12.11
CA ASN A 176 -21.44 2.12 11.46
C ASN A 176 -21.88 1.20 10.32
N ASP A 177 -22.98 0.47 10.54
CA ASP A 177 -23.55 -0.48 9.58
C ASP A 177 -24.10 0.19 8.31
N ASP A 178 -24.44 1.48 8.38
CA ASP A 178 -24.95 2.28 7.26
C ASP A 178 -23.86 2.99 6.45
N GLU A 179 -22.60 2.97 6.90
CA GLU A 179 -21.48 3.50 6.13
C GLU A 179 -21.35 2.78 4.79
N THR A 180 -21.18 3.55 3.71
CA THR A 180 -21.10 3.05 2.34
C THR A 180 -19.66 3.06 1.86
N HIS A 181 -19.26 1.97 1.21
CA HIS A 181 -17.93 1.79 0.64
C HIS A 181 -18.01 1.58 -0.86
N ASP A 182 -17.07 2.16 -1.59
CA ASP A 182 -17.00 2.03 -3.04
C ASP A 182 -16.49 0.65 -3.46
N LEU A 183 -17.17 0.04 -4.42
CA LEU A 183 -16.71 -1.18 -5.08
C LEU A 183 -15.91 -0.80 -6.32
N TYR A 184 -14.75 -1.42 -6.47
CA TYR A 184 -13.99 -1.35 -7.70
C TYR A 184 -14.74 -2.09 -8.83
N VAL A 185 -15.13 -1.32 -9.85
CA VAL A 185 -15.79 -1.83 -11.05
C VAL A 185 -14.88 -1.63 -12.25
N ALA A 186 -14.15 -2.69 -12.58
CA ALA A 186 -13.20 -2.63 -13.67
C ALA A 186 -13.84 -2.30 -15.04
N GLY A 187 -13.26 -1.34 -15.75
CA GLY A 187 -13.60 -0.98 -17.13
C GLY A 187 -14.79 -0.06 -17.32
N GLU A 188 -15.35 0.46 -16.24
CA GLU A 188 -16.20 1.65 -16.29
C GLU A 188 -15.30 2.84 -15.99
N ALA A 189 -15.17 3.78 -16.93
CA ALA A 189 -14.69 5.11 -16.55
C ALA A 189 -15.68 5.64 -15.52
N VAL A 190 -15.19 6.02 -14.34
CA VAL A 190 -15.99 6.78 -13.38
C VAL A 190 -16.24 8.12 -14.05
N THR A 191 -17.35 8.21 -14.76
CA THR A 191 -17.85 9.46 -15.30
C THR A 191 -18.80 10.05 -14.27
N ALA A 192 -18.98 11.37 -14.24
CA ALA A 192 -19.93 12.05 -13.36
C ALA A 192 -21.37 11.47 -13.40
N LYS A 193 -21.70 10.64 -14.41
CA LYS A 193 -23.01 10.01 -14.64
C LYS A 193 -23.16 8.57 -14.11
N ARG A 194 -22.08 7.88 -13.71
CA ARG A 194 -22.16 6.52 -13.14
C ARG A 194 -21.24 6.41 -11.93
N ALA A 195 -21.82 6.57 -10.75
CA ALA A 195 -21.13 6.29 -9.50
C ALA A 195 -20.69 4.81 -9.47
N PRO A 196 -19.49 4.49 -8.94
CA PRO A 196 -19.14 3.12 -8.64
C PRO A 196 -20.24 2.47 -7.79
N GLY A 197 -20.46 1.17 -7.97
CA GLY A 197 -21.39 0.46 -7.10
C GLY A 197 -20.95 0.60 -5.65
N THR A 198 -21.85 0.97 -4.74
CA THR A 198 -21.53 1.06 -3.31
C THR A 198 -22.06 -0.14 -2.55
N ILE A 199 -21.43 -0.45 -1.42
CA ILE A 199 -21.90 -1.48 -0.48
C ILE A 199 -21.89 -0.94 0.94
N LYS A 200 -22.97 -1.17 1.69
CA LYS A 200 -23.04 -0.82 3.12
C LYS A 200 -22.19 -1.76 3.97
N THR A 201 -21.63 -1.27 5.07
CA THR A 201 -20.86 -2.05 6.06
C THR A 201 -21.60 -3.32 6.49
N ALA A 202 -22.89 -3.25 6.80
CA ALA A 202 -23.67 -4.44 7.20
C ALA A 202 -23.68 -5.53 6.13
N ALA A 203 -23.92 -5.16 4.87
CA ALA A 203 -23.94 -6.08 3.73
C ALA A 203 -22.54 -6.63 3.45
N LEU A 204 -21.51 -5.79 3.54
CA LEU A 204 -20.11 -6.17 3.39
C LEU A 204 -19.71 -7.21 4.45
N ARG A 205 -20.03 -6.95 5.72
CA ARG A 205 -19.79 -7.85 6.85
C ARG A 205 -20.46 -9.21 6.64
N GLN A 206 -21.76 -9.21 6.33
CA GLN A 206 -22.50 -10.44 6.06
C GLN A 206 -21.85 -11.25 4.93
N ARG A 207 -21.47 -10.57 3.86
CA ARG A 207 -20.87 -11.22 2.68
C ARG A 207 -19.53 -11.86 3.00
N PHE A 208 -18.63 -11.12 3.66
CA PHE A 208 -17.31 -11.64 3.99
C PHE A 208 -17.34 -12.70 5.10
N GLN A 209 -18.33 -12.68 6.00
CA GLN A 209 -18.51 -13.74 7.00
C GLN A 209 -19.19 -15.00 6.45
N ALA A 210 -19.99 -14.89 5.38
CA ALA A 210 -20.74 -16.02 4.83
C ALA A 210 -19.86 -17.08 4.14
N HIS A 211 -18.66 -16.72 3.66
CA HIS A 211 -17.71 -17.65 3.06
C HIS A 211 -16.27 -17.13 3.13
N ASN A 212 -15.29 -18.02 3.02
CA ASN A 212 -13.88 -17.68 2.78
C ASN A 212 -13.33 -18.51 1.60
N GLY A 213 -14.00 -18.39 0.46
CA GLY A 213 -13.78 -19.25 -0.70
C GLY A 213 -14.41 -18.70 -1.98
N PRO A 214 -14.51 -19.51 -3.04
CA PRO A 214 -15.01 -19.09 -4.34
C PRO A 214 -16.38 -18.41 -4.25
N VAL A 215 -16.53 -17.29 -4.95
CA VAL A 215 -17.82 -16.62 -5.13
C VAL A 215 -18.69 -17.47 -6.04
N LYS A 216 -19.81 -17.97 -5.50
CA LYS A 216 -20.73 -18.86 -6.25
C LYS A 216 -21.65 -18.10 -7.20
N ASN A 217 -22.12 -16.92 -6.77
CA ASN A 217 -23.09 -16.11 -7.48
C ASN A 217 -22.61 -14.65 -7.56
N GLY A 218 -22.71 -14.04 -8.73
CA GLY A 218 -22.38 -12.63 -8.95
C GLY A 218 -20.89 -12.35 -9.14
N ARG A 219 -20.54 -11.07 -9.15
CA ARG A 219 -19.16 -10.59 -9.27
C ARG A 219 -18.49 -10.60 -7.89
N PRO A 220 -17.19 -10.98 -7.79
CA PRO A 220 -16.42 -10.80 -6.57
C PRO A 220 -16.34 -9.33 -6.17
N CYS A 221 -16.58 -9.03 -4.89
CA CYS A 221 -16.35 -7.71 -4.31
C CYS A 221 -14.85 -7.41 -4.25
N ASN A 222 -14.50 -6.18 -4.60
CA ASN A 222 -13.15 -5.65 -4.53
C ASN A 222 -13.23 -4.21 -4.01
N LEU A 223 -12.75 -3.97 -2.80
CA LEU A 223 -12.74 -2.67 -2.14
C LEU A 223 -11.27 -2.28 -1.99
N THR A 224 -10.88 -1.19 -2.64
CA THR A 224 -9.48 -0.78 -2.71
C THR A 224 -9.09 0.21 -1.63
N ASP A 225 -10.04 1.00 -1.10
CA ASP A 225 -9.69 2.18 -0.28
C ASP A 225 -10.67 2.45 0.88
N ILE A 226 -10.90 1.47 1.76
CA ILE A 226 -11.63 1.73 3.00
C ILE A 226 -10.71 2.48 3.97
N ALA A 227 -11.08 3.68 4.41
CA ALA A 227 -10.23 4.45 5.34
C ALA A 227 -9.95 3.67 6.64
N SER A 228 -8.68 3.58 7.05
CA SER A 228 -8.30 2.94 8.30
C SER A 228 -8.54 3.87 9.48
N PRO A 229 -9.16 3.40 10.58
CA PRO A 229 -9.27 4.17 11.81
C PRO A 229 -7.94 4.25 12.59
N PHE A 230 -6.90 3.55 12.14
CA PHE A 230 -5.56 3.56 12.72
C PHE A 230 -4.54 4.20 11.75
N PRO A 231 -4.63 5.52 11.49
CA PRO A 231 -3.75 6.20 10.55
C PRO A 231 -2.29 6.06 10.98
N GLY A 232 -1.40 5.78 10.02
CA GLY A 232 0.04 5.62 10.24
C GLY A 232 0.47 4.33 10.94
N ALA A 233 -0.39 3.70 11.75
CA ALA A 233 -0.07 2.44 12.43
C ALA A 233 -0.01 1.24 11.46
N VAL A 234 -0.71 1.33 10.33
CA VAL A 234 -0.73 0.30 9.27
C VAL A 234 0.50 0.31 8.36
N ALA A 235 1.33 1.37 8.44
CA ALA A 235 2.54 1.50 7.63
C ALA A 235 3.61 0.49 8.08
N PRO A 236 4.24 -0.27 7.16
CA PRO A 236 5.35 -1.14 7.51
C PRO A 236 6.48 -0.39 8.22
N ARG A 237 7.09 -0.99 9.26
CA ARG A 237 8.13 -0.33 10.06
C ARG A 237 9.34 0.16 9.26
N PHE A 238 9.66 -0.51 8.15
CA PHE A 238 10.79 -0.13 7.31
C PHE A 238 10.55 1.14 6.48
N THR A 239 9.30 1.61 6.34
CA THR A 239 8.97 2.90 5.71
C THR A 239 8.76 4.01 6.73
N GLN A 240 8.71 3.71 8.03
CA GLN A 240 8.57 4.69 9.11
C GLN A 240 9.91 5.39 9.40
N THR A 241 10.37 6.20 8.45
CA THR A 241 11.61 6.99 8.54
C THR A 241 11.40 8.42 8.04
N PRO A 242 12.20 9.39 8.49
CA PRO A 242 12.14 10.76 7.95
C PRO A 242 12.37 10.83 6.44
N ALA A 243 13.15 9.89 5.88
CA ALA A 243 13.39 9.83 4.44
C ALA A 243 12.13 9.51 3.63
N CYS A 244 11.17 8.78 4.20
CA CYS A 244 9.91 8.39 3.57
C CYS A 244 8.72 9.30 3.94
N ASN A 245 8.96 10.39 4.67
CA ASN A 245 7.88 11.19 5.26
C ASN A 245 7.59 12.51 4.51
N VAL A 246 8.00 12.65 3.24
CA VAL A 246 7.80 13.93 2.51
C VAL A 246 6.32 14.27 2.39
N LEU A 247 5.47 13.29 2.09
CA LEU A 247 4.02 13.51 2.04
C LEU A 247 3.48 14.00 3.39
N GLY A 248 3.92 13.39 4.49
CA GLY A 248 3.55 13.84 5.84
C GLY A 248 4.06 15.25 6.17
N GLU A 249 5.27 15.62 5.72
CA GLU A 249 5.82 16.97 5.86
C GLU A 249 4.98 18.00 5.07
N VAL A 250 4.61 17.69 3.84
CA VAL A 250 3.72 18.49 2.98
C VAL A 250 2.36 18.67 3.63
N MET A 251 1.72 17.58 4.07
CA MET A 251 0.39 17.64 4.67
C MET A 251 0.38 18.34 6.02
N ARG A 252 1.45 18.22 6.82
CA ARG A 252 1.58 18.98 8.07
C ARG A 252 1.61 20.47 7.78
N TYR A 253 2.43 20.91 6.82
CA TYR A 253 2.47 22.32 6.42
C TYR A 253 1.12 22.83 5.90
N LEU A 254 0.48 22.07 5.01
CA LEU A 254 -0.84 22.44 4.45
C LEU A 254 -1.95 22.47 5.50
N SER A 255 -1.86 21.63 6.55
CA SER A 255 -2.87 21.55 7.60
C SER A 255 -2.69 22.58 8.72
N ASP A 256 -1.47 23.10 8.90
CA ASP A 256 -1.11 24.09 9.91
C ASP A 256 -1.44 25.55 9.48
N CYS A 257 -2.22 25.73 8.40
CA CYS A 257 -2.65 27.04 7.94
C CYS A 257 -3.62 27.72 8.93
N SER A 258 -3.44 29.03 9.14
CA SER A 258 -4.38 29.85 9.90
C SER A 258 -5.56 30.28 9.03
N ILE A 259 -6.60 30.86 9.65
CA ILE A 259 -7.74 31.40 8.89
C ILE A 259 -7.32 32.55 7.96
N ASP A 260 -6.27 33.29 8.33
CA ASP A 260 -5.73 34.41 7.56
C ASP A 260 -4.95 33.93 6.33
N ASP A 261 -4.57 32.64 6.29
CA ASP A 261 -3.92 32.01 5.14
C ASP A 261 -4.96 31.50 4.12
N LEU A 262 -6.26 31.51 4.43
CA LEU A 262 -7.30 30.90 3.61
C LEU A 262 -8.10 31.92 2.78
N CYS A 263 -8.14 31.69 1.47
CA CYS A 263 -9.00 32.44 0.56
C CYS A 263 -10.45 31.97 0.68
N GLN A 264 -11.26 32.83 1.27
CA GLN A 264 -12.71 32.62 1.40
C GLN A 264 -13.47 33.17 0.18
N THR A 265 -14.72 32.74 0.02
CA THR A 265 -15.60 33.14 -1.09
C THR A 265 -15.82 34.65 -1.18
N GLY A 266 -15.75 35.37 -0.06
CA GLY A 266 -15.84 36.84 0.01
C GLY A 266 -14.50 37.59 -0.05
N CYS A 267 -13.41 36.94 -0.46
CA CYS A 267 -12.10 37.59 -0.49
C CYS A 267 -12.10 38.78 -1.48
N PRO A 268 -11.77 40.02 -1.05
CA PRO A 268 -11.78 41.20 -1.91
C PRO A 268 -10.67 41.19 -2.97
N ASN A 269 -9.69 40.30 -2.84
CA ASN A 269 -8.61 40.15 -3.81
C ASN A 269 -8.85 38.99 -4.78
N ARG A 270 -10.02 38.34 -4.72
CA ARG A 270 -10.37 37.24 -5.62
C ARG A 270 -10.68 37.80 -7.02
N PRO A 271 -10.08 37.28 -8.09
CA PRO A 271 -10.44 37.69 -9.45
C PRO A 271 -11.92 37.40 -9.73
N GLU A 272 -12.63 38.34 -10.36
CA GLU A 272 -14.06 38.20 -10.69
C GLU A 272 -14.34 37.03 -11.66
N ASP A 273 -13.34 36.60 -12.42
CA ASP A 273 -13.37 35.50 -13.38
C ASP A 273 -12.91 34.15 -12.81
N ALA A 274 -12.38 34.11 -11.59
CA ALA A 274 -11.77 32.91 -11.00
C ALA A 274 -12.65 32.31 -9.90
N LEU A 275 -13.66 31.55 -10.30
CA LEU A 275 -14.49 30.74 -9.38
C LEU A 275 -13.69 29.71 -8.56
N GLN A 276 -12.40 29.49 -8.85
CA GLN A 276 -11.59 28.44 -8.21
C GLN A 276 -10.12 28.80 -7.88
N LYS A 277 -9.59 29.96 -8.28
CA LYS A 277 -8.20 30.32 -7.92
C LYS A 277 -8.16 31.13 -6.63
N CYS A 278 -7.25 30.74 -5.73
CA CYS A 278 -6.89 31.56 -4.58
C CYS A 278 -6.26 32.87 -5.06
N CYS A 279 -6.52 33.96 -4.34
CA CYS A 279 -5.87 35.22 -4.66
C CYS A 279 -4.38 35.17 -4.32
N LEU A 280 -3.59 36.10 -4.88
CA LEU A 280 -2.15 36.18 -4.68
C LEU A 280 -1.70 36.41 -3.21
N LYS A 281 -2.64 36.69 -2.30
CA LYS A 281 -2.35 36.95 -0.88
C LYS A 281 -2.57 35.75 0.03
N HIS A 282 -3.37 34.78 -0.41
CA HIS A 282 -3.75 33.64 0.40
C HIS A 282 -3.10 32.38 -0.16
N PHE A 283 -3.05 31.37 0.70
CA PHE A 283 -2.28 30.15 0.50
C PHE A 283 -3.13 29.02 -0.11
N LEU A 284 -4.33 28.80 0.42
CA LEU A 284 -5.30 27.79 -0.06
C LEU A 284 -6.71 28.36 -0.07
N THR A 285 -7.60 27.78 -0.85
CA THR A 285 -9.04 27.97 -0.65
C THR A 285 -9.57 27.09 0.47
N THR A 286 -10.74 27.41 1.03
CA THR A 286 -11.41 26.53 2.00
C THR A 286 -11.76 25.16 1.40
N THR A 287 -12.08 25.11 0.10
CA THR A 287 -12.36 23.88 -0.64
C THR A 287 -11.12 23.01 -0.71
N GLU A 288 -9.97 23.58 -1.10
CA GLU A 288 -8.71 22.83 -1.15
C GLU A 288 -8.30 22.26 0.20
N LEU A 289 -8.42 23.05 1.26
CA LEU A 289 -8.12 22.55 2.60
C LEU A 289 -9.05 21.38 2.98
N ALA A 290 -10.33 21.46 2.63
CA ALA A 290 -11.30 20.39 2.90
C ALA A 290 -10.96 19.12 2.12
N GLU A 291 -10.69 19.23 0.82
CA GLU A 291 -10.30 18.10 -0.04
C GLU A 291 -8.99 17.48 0.43
N LEU A 292 -7.97 18.29 0.72
CA LEU A 292 -6.68 17.82 1.27
C LEU A 292 -6.87 17.05 2.58
N LYS A 293 -7.72 17.54 3.49
CA LYS A 293 -8.00 16.85 4.76
C LYS A 293 -8.74 15.54 4.55
N THR A 294 -9.68 15.49 3.61
CA THR A 294 -10.41 14.28 3.25
C THR A 294 -9.47 13.24 2.63
N GLY A 295 -8.68 13.64 1.63
CA GLY A 295 -7.68 12.78 1.00
C GLY A 295 -6.64 12.28 1.99
N TRP A 296 -6.11 13.15 2.84
CA TRP A 296 -5.09 12.77 3.83
C TRP A 296 -5.53 11.65 4.77
N ARG A 297 -6.80 11.63 5.19
CA ARG A 297 -7.34 10.53 6.02
C ARG A 297 -7.20 9.18 5.33
N GLN A 298 -7.44 9.10 4.03
CA GLN A 298 -7.27 7.88 3.25
C GLN A 298 -5.78 7.58 3.02
N TRP A 299 -4.97 8.60 2.74
CA TRP A 299 -3.55 8.41 2.43
C TRP A 299 -2.74 7.91 3.63
N GLN A 300 -3.10 8.31 4.85
CA GLN A 300 -2.46 7.84 6.09
C GLN A 300 -2.71 6.37 6.39
N GLY A 301 -3.76 5.78 5.83
CA GLY A 301 -4.12 4.41 6.11
C GLY A 301 -5.40 4.01 5.39
N ALA A 302 -5.33 2.93 4.63
CA ALA A 302 -6.47 2.30 3.99
C ALA A 302 -6.46 0.78 4.23
N VAL A 303 -7.63 0.18 4.16
CA VAL A 303 -7.85 -1.27 4.18
C VAL A 303 -8.42 -1.67 2.84
N MET A 304 -7.79 -2.66 2.21
CA MET A 304 -8.25 -3.25 0.96
C MET A 304 -8.83 -4.64 1.26
N LEU A 305 -10.11 -4.82 0.92
CA LEU A 305 -10.83 -6.08 1.10
C LEU A 305 -11.27 -6.62 -0.24
N ALA A 306 -11.03 -7.92 -0.47
CA ALA A 306 -11.45 -8.52 -1.73
C ALA A 306 -11.83 -9.98 -1.57
N GLU A 307 -12.83 -10.39 -2.34
CA GLU A 307 -13.23 -11.78 -2.46
C GLU A 307 -12.31 -12.58 -3.41
N ALA A 308 -12.39 -13.91 -3.31
CA ALA A 308 -11.73 -14.80 -4.24
C ALA A 308 -12.14 -14.48 -5.69
N GLY A 309 -11.16 -14.38 -6.59
CA GLY A 309 -11.38 -14.04 -8.00
C GLY A 309 -11.53 -12.55 -8.29
N ALA A 310 -11.47 -11.67 -7.29
CA ALA A 310 -11.43 -10.24 -7.51
C ALA A 310 -10.15 -9.82 -8.27
N LEU A 311 -10.32 -8.84 -9.17
CA LEU A 311 -9.32 -8.39 -10.11
C LEU A 311 -9.24 -6.86 -10.08
N THR A 312 -8.02 -6.32 -10.09
CA THR A 312 -7.75 -4.90 -10.32
C THR A 312 -6.97 -4.77 -11.63
N GLN A 313 -7.50 -3.98 -12.57
CA GLN A 313 -6.88 -3.80 -13.89
C GLN A 313 -5.53 -3.07 -13.78
N PRO A 314 -4.66 -3.20 -14.79
CA PRO A 314 -3.48 -2.37 -14.94
C PRO A 314 -3.79 -0.88 -14.73
N HIS A 315 -3.07 -0.27 -13.79
CA HIS A 315 -3.16 1.15 -13.46
C HIS A 315 -1.85 1.59 -12.80
N ALA A 316 -1.72 2.89 -12.55
CA ALA A 316 -0.81 3.42 -11.54
C ALA A 316 -1.66 4.19 -10.53
N ASP A 317 -1.18 4.27 -9.28
CA ASP A 317 -1.96 4.94 -8.24
C ASP A 317 -2.17 6.42 -8.56
N LYS A 318 -3.41 6.87 -8.35
CA LYS A 318 -3.77 8.28 -8.42
C LYS A 318 -2.85 9.08 -7.48
N TRP A 319 -2.48 10.29 -7.89
CA TRP A 319 -1.53 11.16 -7.17
C TRP A 319 -0.08 10.69 -7.12
N GLY A 320 0.22 9.47 -7.58
CA GLY A 320 1.58 8.97 -7.72
C GLY A 320 2.33 8.87 -6.40
N PHE A 321 1.63 8.63 -5.30
CA PHE A 321 2.30 8.31 -4.04
C PHE A 321 3.01 6.96 -4.17
N ALA A 322 3.96 6.70 -3.27
CA ALA A 322 4.51 5.37 -3.09
C ALA A 322 3.61 4.60 -2.10
N PRO A 323 2.74 3.68 -2.55
CA PRO A 323 2.01 2.86 -1.62
C PRO A 323 3.01 1.93 -0.92
N ASN A 324 2.80 1.78 0.37
CA ASN A 324 3.33 0.68 1.12
C ASN A 324 2.16 -0.18 1.57
N THR A 325 2.30 -1.48 1.44
CA THR A 325 1.20 -2.43 1.69
C THR A 325 1.69 -3.56 2.57
N SER A 326 0.84 -3.96 3.52
CA SER A 326 1.03 -5.10 4.40
C SER A 326 -0.06 -6.13 4.08
N TYR A 327 0.34 -7.35 3.79
CA TYR A 327 -0.55 -8.44 3.38
C TYR A 327 -0.93 -9.23 4.62
N ILE A 328 -2.22 -9.21 4.98
CA ILE A 328 -2.71 -9.68 6.28
C ILE A 328 -3.39 -11.04 6.16
N GLU A 329 -4.22 -11.21 5.15
CA GLU A 329 -4.97 -12.45 4.92
C GLU A 329 -5.02 -12.79 3.43
N GLY A 330 -4.94 -14.08 3.11
CA GLY A 330 -5.05 -14.61 1.74
C GLY A 330 -3.80 -14.41 0.88
N GLU A 331 -3.81 -15.03 -0.31
CA GLU A 331 -2.72 -14.96 -1.29
C GLU A 331 -3.12 -14.07 -2.47
N ILE A 332 -2.19 -13.22 -2.90
CA ILE A 332 -2.42 -12.21 -3.93
C ILE A 332 -1.32 -12.29 -4.99
N GLY A 333 -1.71 -12.37 -6.26
CA GLY A 333 -0.81 -12.14 -7.37
C GLY A 333 -0.66 -10.65 -7.60
N TRP A 334 0.54 -10.14 -7.40
CA TRP A 334 0.89 -8.74 -7.63
C TRP A 334 1.85 -8.65 -8.81
N CYS A 335 1.54 -7.77 -9.76
CA CYS A 335 2.32 -7.63 -10.98
C CYS A 335 2.65 -6.17 -11.23
N TRP A 336 3.80 -5.93 -11.85
CA TRP A 336 4.24 -4.59 -12.20
C TRP A 336 4.95 -4.57 -13.56
N LEU A 337 4.98 -3.40 -14.18
CA LEU A 337 5.75 -3.16 -15.39
C LEU A 337 7.17 -2.74 -15.01
N ALA A 338 8.17 -3.54 -15.39
CA ALA A 338 9.56 -3.17 -15.21
C ALA A 338 9.96 -2.00 -16.12
N ASP A 339 10.79 -1.09 -15.59
CA ASP A 339 11.37 0.05 -16.30
C ASP A 339 10.33 0.89 -17.05
N ALA A 340 9.19 1.15 -16.39
CA ALA A 340 8.11 1.91 -16.99
C ALA A 340 8.56 3.32 -17.42
N THR A 341 8.26 3.67 -18.67
CA THR A 341 8.47 4.99 -19.26
C THR A 341 7.25 5.89 -19.01
N ASP A 342 7.39 7.20 -19.19
CA ASP A 342 6.24 8.12 -19.08
C ASP A 342 5.15 7.76 -20.10
N LYS A 343 5.54 7.34 -21.31
CA LYS A 343 4.62 6.83 -22.34
C LYS A 343 3.87 5.58 -21.88
N ASP A 344 4.53 4.64 -21.20
CA ASP A 344 3.85 3.46 -20.65
C ASP A 344 2.78 3.86 -19.63
N ARG A 345 3.11 4.82 -18.77
CA ARG A 345 2.19 5.25 -17.71
C ARG A 345 1.01 6.03 -18.27
N GLU A 346 1.26 6.96 -19.20
CA GLU A 346 0.21 7.67 -19.94
C GLU A 346 -0.68 6.68 -20.72
N GLY A 347 -0.06 5.73 -21.42
CA GLY A 347 -0.79 4.70 -22.17
C GLY A 347 -1.70 3.82 -21.31
N LEU A 348 -1.38 3.60 -20.03
CA LEU A 348 -2.25 2.87 -19.11
C LEU A 348 -3.46 3.68 -18.66
N MET A 349 -3.27 4.99 -18.46
CA MET A 349 -4.36 5.90 -18.13
C MET A 349 -5.33 6.04 -19.33
N ASP A 350 -4.83 5.98 -20.57
CA ASP A 350 -5.66 6.00 -21.79
C ASP A 350 -6.28 4.65 -22.16
N SER A 351 -6.09 3.61 -21.32
CA SER A 351 -6.49 2.24 -21.63
C SER A 351 -5.90 1.67 -22.95
N SER A 352 -4.82 2.28 -23.46
CA SER A 352 -4.16 1.88 -24.70
C SER A 352 -3.55 0.47 -24.60
N ASP A 353 -3.35 -0.17 -25.75
CA ASP A 353 -2.77 -1.51 -25.82
C ASP A 353 -1.23 -1.53 -25.74
N GLU A 354 -0.55 -0.38 -25.80
CA GLU A 354 0.92 -0.35 -25.95
C GLU A 354 1.68 -0.97 -24.77
N ALA A 355 1.19 -0.78 -23.54
CA ALA A 355 1.79 -1.40 -22.36
C ALA A 355 1.50 -2.92 -22.24
N LYS A 356 0.50 -3.44 -22.97
CA LYS A 356 0.02 -4.83 -22.88
C LYS A 356 1.03 -5.83 -23.40
N ASP A 357 1.71 -5.50 -24.49
CA ASP A 357 2.54 -6.45 -25.26
C ASP A 357 4.05 -6.22 -25.11
N SER A 358 4.45 -5.57 -24.01
CA SER A 358 5.84 -5.19 -23.79
C SER A 358 6.76 -6.35 -23.38
N GLY A 359 6.23 -7.48 -22.92
CA GLY A 359 7.02 -8.57 -22.32
C GLY A 359 7.77 -8.19 -21.03
N ARG A 360 7.51 -6.99 -20.49
CA ARG A 360 8.17 -6.41 -19.29
C ARG A 360 7.36 -6.58 -18.01
N TRP A 361 6.20 -7.22 -18.07
CA TRP A 361 5.37 -7.45 -16.90
C TRP A 361 5.93 -8.58 -16.03
N LEU A 362 6.23 -8.23 -14.79
CA LEU A 362 6.76 -9.12 -13.76
C LEU A 362 5.67 -9.44 -12.75
N TYR A 363 5.85 -10.52 -11.99
CA TYR A 363 4.94 -10.84 -10.90
C TYR A 363 5.62 -11.49 -9.70
N LYS A 364 4.98 -11.31 -8.54
CA LYS A 364 5.26 -12.02 -7.30
C LYS A 364 3.95 -12.38 -6.60
N VAL A 365 3.92 -13.53 -5.94
CA VAL A 365 2.80 -13.89 -5.06
C VAL A 365 3.12 -13.40 -3.66
N LEU A 366 2.22 -12.59 -3.11
CA LEU A 366 2.30 -12.01 -1.77
C LEU A 366 1.37 -12.76 -0.84
N ARG A 367 1.87 -13.06 0.35
CA ARG A 367 1.25 -13.94 1.34
C ARG A 367 1.10 -13.21 2.67
N PRO A 368 0.28 -13.74 3.60
CA PRO A 368 0.17 -13.19 4.94
C PRO A 368 1.53 -12.99 5.60
N GLY A 369 1.79 -11.78 6.08
CA GLY A 369 3.06 -11.36 6.68
C GLY A 369 4.03 -10.68 5.71
N ASP A 370 3.85 -10.79 4.40
CA ASP A 370 4.65 -10.02 3.44
C ASP A 370 4.25 -8.53 3.49
N ALA A 371 5.22 -7.67 3.19
CA ALA A 371 5.01 -6.25 2.96
C ALA A 371 5.76 -5.77 1.72
N LEU A 372 5.28 -4.68 1.13
CA LEU A 372 5.77 -4.09 -0.12
C LEU A 372 5.92 -2.58 0.05
N TYR A 373 7.00 -2.02 -0.50
CA TYR A 373 7.10 -0.61 -0.89
C TYR A 373 7.19 -0.54 -2.41
N MET A 374 6.35 0.31 -3.00
CA MET A 374 6.31 0.54 -4.44
C MET A 374 6.73 1.98 -4.76
N PRO A 375 7.69 2.20 -5.66
CA PRO A 375 8.07 3.55 -6.06
C PRO A 375 6.91 4.36 -6.66
N PRO A 376 6.93 5.70 -6.54
CA PRO A 376 5.93 6.60 -7.13
C PRO A 376 5.62 6.33 -8.60
N GLY A 377 4.33 6.17 -8.93
CA GLY A 377 3.86 5.99 -10.31
C GLY A 377 4.27 4.67 -10.95
N THR A 378 4.47 3.61 -10.17
CA THR A 378 4.72 2.25 -10.69
C THR A 378 3.44 1.66 -11.27
N PRO A 379 3.42 1.33 -12.57
CA PRO A 379 2.31 0.56 -13.13
C PRO A 379 2.20 -0.83 -12.57
N HIS A 380 0.99 -1.20 -12.16
CA HIS A 380 0.74 -2.50 -11.55
C HIS A 380 -0.68 -3.00 -11.78
N LEU A 381 -0.89 -4.29 -11.54
CA LEU A 381 -2.20 -4.94 -11.50
C LEU A 381 -2.22 -5.99 -10.39
N VAL A 382 -3.42 -6.36 -9.95
CA VAL A 382 -3.61 -7.29 -8.84
C VAL A 382 -4.64 -8.34 -9.20
N PHE A 383 -4.32 -9.61 -8.94
CA PHE A 383 -5.24 -10.71 -9.19
C PHE A 383 -5.31 -11.70 -8.02
N ARG A 384 -6.50 -12.27 -7.84
CA ARG A 384 -6.78 -13.33 -6.86
C ARG A 384 -7.32 -14.55 -7.59
N LEU A 385 -7.05 -15.75 -7.08
CA LEU A 385 -7.57 -16.96 -7.69
C LEU A 385 -9.10 -17.04 -7.51
N PRO A 386 -9.88 -17.31 -8.56
CA PRO A 386 -11.33 -17.56 -8.43
C PRO A 386 -11.69 -18.64 -7.41
N LYS A 387 -10.85 -19.68 -7.30
CA LYS A 387 -10.99 -20.75 -6.30
C LYS A 387 -10.12 -20.54 -5.05
N GLY A 388 -9.63 -19.32 -4.84
CA GLY A 388 -8.81 -18.94 -3.70
C GLY A 388 -9.63 -18.56 -2.47
N LYS A 389 -9.02 -17.77 -1.60
CA LYS A 389 -9.59 -17.21 -0.37
C LYS A 389 -9.87 -15.72 -0.53
N GLN A 390 -10.61 -15.14 0.42
CA GLN A 390 -10.66 -13.70 0.58
C GLN A 390 -9.30 -13.15 1.01
N THR A 391 -9.09 -11.87 0.77
CA THR A 391 -7.83 -11.21 1.10
C THR A 391 -8.05 -9.91 1.83
N MET A 392 -7.14 -9.62 2.76
CA MET A 392 -7.04 -8.33 3.45
C MET A 392 -5.63 -7.78 3.28
N ILE A 393 -5.56 -6.53 2.84
CA ILE A 393 -4.34 -5.73 2.78
C ILE A 393 -4.60 -4.48 3.61
N VAL A 394 -3.60 -3.99 4.32
CA VAL A 394 -3.61 -2.61 4.81
C VAL A 394 -2.52 -1.83 4.08
N ALA A 395 -2.83 -0.59 3.73
CA ALA A 395 -1.95 0.26 2.94
C ALA A 395 -1.77 1.60 3.63
N SER A 396 -0.63 2.25 3.38
CA SER A 396 -0.47 3.68 3.58
C SER A 396 0.36 4.27 2.45
N HIS A 397 0.25 5.57 2.27
CA HIS A 397 0.96 6.28 1.22
C HIS A 397 2.11 7.06 1.82
N VAL A 398 3.28 6.94 1.20
CA VAL A 398 4.48 7.67 1.57
C VAL A 398 5.08 8.34 0.34
N VAL A 399 5.96 9.31 0.57
CA VAL A 399 6.83 9.80 -0.48
C VAL A 399 8.23 9.91 0.09
N ARG A 400 9.16 9.24 -0.57
CA ARG A 400 10.57 9.30 -0.23
C ARG A 400 11.20 10.58 -0.78
N ARG A 401 12.11 11.20 -0.01
CA ARG A 401 12.84 12.43 -0.40
C ARG A 401 13.49 12.30 -1.76
N TYR A 402 14.23 11.21 -1.99
CA TYR A 402 14.91 10.99 -3.25
C TYR A 402 13.93 10.87 -4.44
N ASP A 403 12.72 10.36 -4.16
CA ASP A 403 11.72 10.05 -5.18
C ASP A 403 10.77 11.25 -5.43
N VAL A 404 10.95 12.39 -4.74
CA VAL A 404 10.09 13.58 -4.89
C VAL A 404 10.04 14.06 -6.34
N GLY A 405 11.15 13.94 -7.07
CA GLY A 405 11.21 14.33 -8.48
C GLY A 405 10.31 13.46 -9.35
N GLN A 406 10.21 12.16 -9.05
CA GLN A 406 9.30 11.23 -9.74
C GLN A 406 7.85 11.54 -9.38
N TRP A 407 7.57 11.80 -8.10
CA TRP A 407 6.24 12.17 -7.63
C TRP A 407 5.71 13.45 -8.31
N VAL A 408 6.51 14.52 -8.33
CA VAL A 408 6.10 15.78 -9.00
C VAL A 408 5.91 15.60 -10.51
N ARG A 409 6.73 14.77 -11.16
CA ARG A 409 6.53 14.43 -12.58
C ARG A 409 5.17 13.77 -12.80
N TRP A 410 4.77 12.85 -11.92
CA TRP A 410 3.46 12.19 -11.96
C TRP A 410 2.30 13.16 -11.77
N LEU A 411 2.36 14.01 -10.75
CA LEU A 411 1.36 15.06 -10.53
C LEU A 411 1.24 15.98 -11.76
N GLY A 412 2.34 16.23 -12.46
CA GLY A 412 2.33 16.99 -13.72
C GLY A 412 1.70 16.25 -14.90
N ILE A 413 1.64 14.92 -14.90
CA ILE A 413 0.87 14.14 -15.89
C ILE A 413 -0.63 14.25 -15.55
N GLU A 414 -0.99 14.05 -14.29
CA GLU A 414 -2.38 14.17 -13.79
C GLU A 414 -2.96 15.57 -14.06
N ALA A 415 -2.18 16.63 -13.77
CA ALA A 415 -2.61 18.01 -14.01
C ALA A 415 -2.84 18.34 -15.50
N ARG A 416 -2.01 17.79 -16.40
CA ARG A 416 -2.23 17.94 -17.85
C ARG A 416 -3.53 17.28 -18.28
N ARG A 417 -3.79 16.06 -17.81
CA ARG A 417 -5.01 15.31 -18.12
C ARG A 417 -6.26 15.99 -17.60
N ALA A 418 -6.22 16.46 -16.35
CA ALA A 418 -7.33 17.19 -15.76
C ALA A 418 -7.71 18.39 -16.65
N ARG A 419 -6.72 19.05 -17.25
CA ARG A 419 -6.94 20.15 -18.21
C ARG A 419 -7.42 19.68 -19.59
N GLU A 420 -6.82 18.63 -20.17
CA GLU A 420 -7.18 18.10 -21.49
C GLU A 420 -8.62 17.58 -21.51
N GLY A 421 -9.08 16.92 -20.46
CA GLY A 421 -10.48 16.49 -20.32
C GLY A 421 -11.48 17.64 -20.45
N VAL A 422 -11.14 18.82 -19.93
CA VAL A 422 -11.97 20.04 -20.08
C VAL A 422 -12.05 20.50 -21.53
N GLU A 423 -10.91 20.45 -22.23
CA GLU A 423 -10.83 20.84 -23.64
C GLU A 423 -11.65 19.88 -24.53
N GLU A 424 -11.80 18.62 -24.11
CA GLU A 424 -12.63 17.60 -24.77
C GLU A 424 -14.11 17.61 -24.33
N GLY A 425 -14.48 18.46 -23.37
CA GLY A 425 -15.87 18.66 -22.92
C GLY A 425 -16.30 17.78 -21.74
N ASP A 426 -15.37 17.11 -21.07
CA ASP A 426 -15.61 16.47 -19.77
C ASP A 426 -15.67 17.53 -18.65
N GLU A 427 -16.50 17.28 -17.63
CA GLU A 427 -16.51 18.12 -16.43
C GLU A 427 -15.21 17.93 -15.65
N LEU A 428 -14.56 19.05 -15.29
CA LEU A 428 -13.46 19.05 -14.33
C LEU A 428 -13.91 18.41 -13.02
N ASP A 429 -13.19 17.38 -12.55
CA ASP A 429 -13.31 17.00 -11.16
C ASP A 429 -12.68 18.12 -10.30
N GLU A 430 -13.53 19.00 -9.77
CA GLU A 430 -13.11 20.14 -8.96
C GLU A 430 -12.31 19.71 -7.72
N SER A 431 -12.57 18.50 -7.19
CA SER A 431 -11.81 17.93 -6.08
C SER A 431 -10.38 17.62 -6.52
N ASP A 432 -10.21 17.02 -7.70
CA ASP A 432 -8.90 16.66 -8.22
C ASP A 432 -8.02 17.89 -8.47
N VAL A 433 -8.59 18.94 -9.08
CA VAL A 433 -7.89 20.22 -9.30
C VAL A 433 -7.46 20.83 -7.97
N ALA A 434 -8.35 20.84 -6.98
CA ALA A 434 -8.07 21.37 -5.66
C ALA A 434 -6.91 20.61 -4.98
N LEU A 435 -6.93 19.27 -5.04
CA LEU A 435 -5.88 18.42 -4.49
C LEU A 435 -4.53 18.66 -5.19
N LEU A 436 -4.49 18.67 -6.52
CA LEU A 436 -3.25 18.89 -7.29
C LEU A 436 -2.63 20.25 -6.98
N ARG A 437 -3.45 21.29 -6.91
CA ARG A 437 -2.98 22.65 -6.62
C ARG A 437 -2.43 22.75 -5.20
N GLY A 438 -3.18 22.25 -4.22
CA GLY A 438 -2.78 22.25 -2.81
C GLY A 438 -1.51 21.42 -2.55
N LEU A 439 -1.41 20.23 -3.13
CA LEU A 439 -0.20 19.40 -3.04
C LEU A 439 1.01 20.11 -3.68
N SER A 440 0.83 20.72 -4.85
CA SER A 440 1.93 21.41 -5.55
C SER A 440 2.49 22.59 -4.74
N GLU A 441 1.60 23.35 -4.10
CA GLU A 441 1.97 24.44 -3.20
C GLU A 441 2.79 23.93 -2.00
N GLY A 442 2.29 22.88 -1.33
CA GLY A 442 2.99 22.30 -0.18
C GLY A 442 4.34 21.69 -0.56
N ILE A 443 4.44 21.06 -1.73
CA ILE A 443 5.70 20.51 -2.25
C ILE A 443 6.71 21.63 -2.51
N GLU A 444 6.30 22.70 -3.19
CA GLU A 444 7.19 23.85 -3.41
C GLU A 444 7.74 24.36 -2.09
N HIS A 445 6.87 24.57 -1.10
CA HIS A 445 7.27 25.11 0.19
C HIS A 445 8.29 24.21 0.88
N ILE A 446 7.98 22.92 1.02
CA ILE A 446 8.87 21.96 1.69
C ILE A 446 10.20 21.88 0.96
N LEU A 447 10.20 21.81 -0.37
CA LEU A 447 11.43 21.77 -1.14
C LEU A 447 12.21 23.09 -1.10
N THR A 448 11.58 24.23 -0.86
CA THR A 448 12.29 25.51 -0.75
C THR A 448 12.92 25.70 0.63
N HIS A 449 12.21 25.30 1.69
CA HIS A 449 12.56 25.60 3.08
C HIS A 449 13.15 24.43 3.86
N THR A 450 13.30 23.25 3.26
CA THR A 450 13.91 22.09 3.93
C THR A 450 15.38 22.33 4.28
N ASN A 451 15.76 21.90 5.49
CA ASN A 451 17.15 21.83 5.97
C ASN A 451 17.84 20.51 5.62
N ALA A 452 17.14 19.56 4.99
CA ALA A 452 17.75 18.31 4.56
C ALA A 452 18.75 18.56 3.41
N SER A 453 19.75 17.67 3.31
CA SER A 453 20.79 17.79 2.28
C SER A 453 20.19 17.66 0.89
N ASP A 454 20.75 18.38 -0.08
CA ASP A 454 20.34 18.24 -1.47
C ASP A 454 20.54 16.81 -1.99
N ALA A 455 21.55 16.08 -1.49
CA ALA A 455 21.80 14.68 -1.82
C ALA A 455 20.58 13.79 -1.54
N SER A 456 19.87 14.04 -0.44
CA SER A 456 18.65 13.29 -0.09
C SER A 456 17.48 13.49 -1.05
N TYR A 457 17.55 14.50 -1.92
CA TYR A 457 16.59 14.77 -3.00
C TYR A 457 17.18 14.51 -4.39
N GLY A 458 18.24 13.69 -4.50
CA GLY A 458 18.91 13.40 -5.77
C GLY A 458 19.84 14.51 -6.28
N GLY A 459 20.24 15.43 -5.40
CA GLY A 459 21.13 16.56 -5.67
C GLY A 459 20.41 17.87 -5.97
N LEU A 460 21.16 18.98 -5.92
CA LEU A 460 20.63 20.34 -6.02
C LEU A 460 19.84 20.58 -7.31
N GLN A 461 20.32 20.02 -8.43
CA GLN A 461 19.62 20.17 -9.72
C GLN A 461 18.30 19.41 -9.76
N ALA A 462 18.23 18.21 -9.15
CA ALA A 462 16.99 17.44 -9.08
C ALA A 462 15.95 18.17 -8.22
N ARG A 463 16.35 18.67 -7.04
CA ARG A 463 15.51 19.50 -6.17
C ARG A 463 14.98 20.75 -6.89
N ARG A 464 15.85 21.52 -7.57
CA ARG A 464 15.44 22.72 -8.34
C ARG A 464 14.46 22.40 -9.46
N ARG A 465 14.64 21.27 -10.16
CA ARG A 465 13.69 20.82 -11.19
C ARG A 465 12.33 20.46 -10.59
N ALA A 466 12.31 19.77 -9.45
CA ALA A 466 11.07 19.44 -8.75
C ALA A 466 10.31 20.71 -8.30
N ILE A 467 11.01 21.70 -7.72
CA ILE A 467 10.42 23.00 -7.37
C ILE A 467 9.80 23.68 -8.60
N LYS A 468 10.54 23.76 -9.71
CA LYS A 468 10.04 24.39 -10.95
C LYS A 468 8.83 23.64 -11.52
N ALA A 469 8.81 22.31 -11.41
CA ALA A 469 7.69 21.50 -11.89
C ALA A 469 6.45 21.66 -11.01
N ALA A 470 6.60 21.73 -9.68
CA ALA A 470 5.50 22.01 -8.75
C ALA A 470 4.87 23.39 -9.03
N LYS A 471 5.69 24.44 -9.23
CA LYS A 471 5.23 25.77 -9.67
C LYS A 471 4.39 25.71 -10.94
N ARG A 472 4.87 24.98 -11.93
CA ARG A 472 4.19 24.86 -13.21
C ARG A 472 2.82 24.20 -13.06
N ILE A 473 2.69 23.18 -12.21
CA ILE A 473 1.40 22.53 -11.94
C ILE A 473 0.43 23.55 -11.33
N HIS A 474 0.90 24.31 -10.33
CA HIS A 474 0.10 25.36 -9.71
C HIS A 474 -0.32 26.45 -10.71
N GLU A 475 0.55 26.86 -11.63
CA GLU A 475 0.25 27.87 -12.65
C GLU A 475 -0.71 27.37 -13.75
N GLN A 476 -0.70 26.05 -14.01
CA GLN A 476 -1.51 25.42 -15.06
C GLN A 476 -2.97 25.18 -14.65
N LEU A 477 -3.21 24.97 -13.36
CA LEU A 477 -4.52 24.78 -12.76
C LEU A 477 -5.07 26.13 -12.28
#